data_AF-A0A7M3X0Z5-F1
#
_entry.id   AF-A0A7M3X0Z5-F1
#
_cell.length_a   1.000
_cell.length_b   1.000
_cell.length_c   1.000
_cell.angle_alpha   90.00
_cell.angle_beta   90.00
_cell.angle_gamma   90.00
#
_symmetry.space_group_name_H-M   'P 1'
#
loop_
_entity.id
_entity.type
_entity.pdbx_description
1 polymer ?
#
loop_
_entity_poly.entity_id
_entity_poly.type
_entity_poly.pdbx_seq_one_letter_code
_entity_poly.pdbx_strand_id
1 'polypeptide(L)' 'VKLEGGSEIIQSIERILTAGIPVMGHLGLTPQSIYKFGT' A
#
# COMPACT_ATOMS: atom_id res chain seq x y z
N VAL A 1 1.22 -4.83 9.36
CA VAL A 1 2.10 -4.87 8.15
C VAL A 1 2.14 -3.51 7.47
N LYS A 2 3.23 -3.16 6.75
CA LYS A 2 3.35 -1.90 5.99
C LYS A 2 3.08 -2.16 4.51
N LEU A 3 2.19 -1.37 3.89
CA LEU A 3 1.92 -1.40 2.46
C LEU A 3 2.04 0.00 1.85
N GLU A 4 2.61 0.07 0.65
CA GLU A 4 2.73 1.30 -0.15
C GLU A 4 1.68 1.28 -1.27
N GLY A 5 0.97 2.39 -1.44
CA GLY A 5 -0.07 2.53 -2.46
C GLY A 5 -1.30 3.28 -1.96
N GLY A 6 -2.01 3.92 -2.88
CA GLY A 6 -3.23 4.67 -2.64
C GLY A 6 -4.51 3.84 -2.83
N SER A 7 -5.52 4.44 -3.45
CA SER A 7 -6.81 3.79 -3.72
C SER A 7 -6.70 2.50 -4.54
N GLU A 8 -5.65 2.36 -5.35
CA GLU A 8 -5.41 1.19 -6.19
C GLU A 8 -5.19 -0.11 -5.41
N ILE A 9 -4.81 -0.04 -4.12
CA ILE A 9 -4.59 -1.22 -3.27
C ILE A 9 -5.69 -1.48 -2.24
N ILE A 10 -6.81 -0.73 -2.29
CA ILE A 10 -7.83 -0.75 -1.22
C ILE A 10 -8.43 -2.14 -0.98
N GLN A 11 -8.71 -2.89 -2.06
CA GLN A 11 -9.25 -4.25 -1.95
C GLN A 11 -8.28 -5.21 -1.23
N SER A 12 -6.97 -5.02 -1.42
CA SER A 12 -5.95 -5.82 -0.72
C SER A 12 -5.92 -5.48 0.77
N ILE A 13 -6.00 -4.19 1.11
CA ILE A 13 -6.05 -3.72 2.51
C ILE A 13 -7.29 -4.30 3.21
N GLU A 14 -8.46 -4.23 2.59
CA GLU A 14 -9.72 -4.75 3.14
C GLU A 14 -9.63 -6.24 3.49
N ARG A 15 -9.03 -7.05 2.60
CA ARG A 15 -8.83 -8.48 2.86
C ARG A 15 -7.92 -8.74 4.06
N ILE A 16 -6.85 -7.96 4.21
CA ILE A 16 -5.88 -8.11 5.31
C ILE A 16 -6.51 -7.68 6.64
N LEU A 17 -7.25 -6.57 6.65
CA LEU A 17 -7.98 -6.13 7.83
C LEU A 17 -9.09 -7.12 8.22
N THR A 18 -9.79 -7.71 7.25
CA THR A 18 -10.80 -8.76 7.48
C THR A 18 -10.18 -10.00 8.12
N ALA A 19 -8.92 -10.31 7.80
CA ALA A 19 -8.15 -11.37 8.47
C ALA A 19 -7.67 -11.00 9.88
N GLY A 20 -8.02 -9.80 10.39
CA GLY A 20 -7.65 -9.32 11.72
C GLY A 20 -6.24 -8.75 11.82
N ILE A 21 -5.56 -8.51 10.70
CA ILE A 21 -4.17 -8.05 10.68
C ILE A 21 -4.13 -6.53 10.48
N PRO A 22 -3.58 -5.75 11.42
CA PRO A 22 -3.51 -4.29 11.27
C PRO A 22 -2.51 -3.89 10.18
N VAL A 23 -2.85 -2.83 9.44
CA VAL A 23 -2.06 -2.29 8.33
C VAL A 23 -1.68 -0.84 8.58
N MET A 24 -0.43 -0.48 8.31
CA MET A 24 0.03 0.90 8.14
C MET A 24 0.12 1.18 6.63
N GLY A 25 -0.61 2.19 6.16
CA GLY A 25 -0.48 2.68 4.79
C GLY A 25 0.65 3.71 4.67
N HIS A 26 1.40 3.64 3.57
CA HIS A 26 2.41 4.64 3.21
C HIS A 26 2.04 5.29 1.88
N LEU A 27 1.84 6.61 1.93
CA LEU A 27 1.52 7.49 0.80
C LEU A 27 2.66 8.48 0.53
N GLY A 28 2.62 9.12 -0.64
CA GLY A 28 3.67 10.05 -1.07
C GLY A 28 4.72 9.33 -1.90
N LEU A 29 6.00 9.55 -1.60
CA LEU A 29 7.08 8.80 -2.24
C LEU A 29 6.99 7.34 -1.77
N THR A 30 6.69 6.43 -2.69
CA THR A 30 6.67 5.00 -2.44
C THR A 30 7.92 4.37 -3.08
N PRO A 31 9.01 4.15 -2.33
CA PRO A 31 10.27 3.60 -2.87
C PRO A 31 10.08 2.27 -3.62
N GLN A 32 9.06 1.49 -3.27
CA GLN A 32 8.73 0.23 -3.96
C GLN A 32 8.28 0.45 -5.40
N SER A 33 7.92 1.68 -5.78
CA SER A 33 7.52 2.09 -7.12
C SER A 33 8.51 3.08 -7.75
N ILE A 34 9.79 3.08 -7.36
CA ILE A 34 10.78 4.05 -7.82
C ILE A 34 10.84 4.20 -9.35
N TYR A 35 10.69 3.10 -10.10
CA TYR A 35 10.69 3.09 -11.57
C TYR A 35 9.40 3.63 -12.20
N LYS A 36 8.36 3.93 -11.41
CA LYS A 36 7.15 4.64 -11.88
C LYS A 36 7.27 6.15 -11.68
N PHE A 37 8.15 6.59 -10.78
CA PHE A 37 8.35 8.01 -10.45
C PHE A 37 9.53 8.66 -11.19
N GLY A 38 10.27 7.92 -12.01
CA GLY A 38 11.38 8.44 -12.81
C GLY A 38 11.42 7.82 -14.21
N THR A 39 11.57 8.68 -15.23
CA THR A 39 12.09 8.33 -16.56
C THR A 39 13.49 7.73 -16.48
#